data_AF-A0A643BLW1-F1
#
_entry.id   AF-A0A643BLW1-F1
#
_cell.length_a   1.000
_cell.length_b   1.000
_cell.length_c   1.000
_cell.angle_alpha   90.00
_cell.angle_beta   90.00
_cell.angle_gamma   90.00
#
_symmetry.space_group_name_H-M   'P 1'
#
loop_
_entity.id
_entity.type
_entity.pdbx_description
1 polymer ?
#
loop_
_entity_poly.entity_id
_entity_poly.type
_entity_poly.pdbx_seq_one_letter_code
_entity_poly.pdbx_strand_id
1 'polypeptide(L)'
;MALKGMGHFFRELAEEKREGADSLLKMQKQYGGHALFQDVQKPSQNEWGKTQDTMEAAILMVKNLNQALLDLHALGSACAGSHLCDFLESHFPDKEVKLIKMGDHLTNLWRLAHL
;
A
#
# COMPACT_ATOMS: atom_id res chain seq x y z
N MET A 1 -22.37 3.63 14.23
CA MET A 1 -21.26 2.89 14.89
C MET A 1 -20.30 2.23 13.87
N ALA A 2 -19.87 2.94 12.80
CA ALA A 2 -19.06 2.34 11.73
C ALA A 2 -17.61 2.90 11.61
N LEU A 3 -17.24 3.91 12.41
CA LEU A 3 -15.98 4.66 12.22
C LEU A 3 -14.80 4.16 13.08
N LYS A 4 -15.05 3.54 14.24
CA LYS A 4 -13.97 3.13 15.16
C LYS A 4 -13.12 1.96 14.62
N GLY A 5 -13.76 1.03 13.90
CA GLY A 5 -13.07 -0.07 13.23
C GLY A 5 -12.25 0.38 12.01
N MET A 6 -12.75 1.34 11.25
CA MET A 6 -12.05 1.93 10.10
C MET A 6 -10.79 2.69 10.52
N GLY A 7 -10.89 3.52 11.58
CA GLY A 7 -9.72 4.25 12.09
C GLY A 7 -8.61 3.33 12.61
N HIS A 8 -8.97 2.21 13.26
CA HIS A 8 -8.01 1.18 13.66
C HIS A 8 -7.36 0.50 12.45
N PHE A 9 -8.17 0.08 11.48
CA PHE A 9 -7.69 -0.58 10.27
C PHE A 9 -6.69 0.29 9.49
N PHE A 10 -6.98 1.57 9.27
CA PHE A 10 -6.06 2.47 8.57
C PHE A 10 -4.79 2.77 9.37
N ARG A 11 -4.86 2.74 10.71
CA ARG A 11 -3.69 2.85 11.57
C ARG A 11 -2.77 1.64 11.42
N GLU A 12 -3.32 0.42 11.49
CA GLU A 12 -2.55 -0.81 11.28
C GLU A 12 -1.95 -0.87 9.87
N LEU A 13 -2.66 -0.34 8.86
CA LEU A 13 -2.14 -0.22 7.50
C LEU A 13 -0.96 0.77 7.45
N ALA A 14 -1.08 1.93 8.09
CA ALA A 14 -0.01 2.93 8.14
C ALA A 14 1.24 2.41 8.87
N GLU A 15 1.06 1.64 9.95
CA GLU A 15 2.16 1.00 10.68
C GLU A 15 2.87 -0.04 9.80
N GLU A 16 2.13 -0.88 9.08
CA GLU A 16 2.73 -1.83 8.13
C GLU A 16 3.48 -1.14 6.99
N LYS A 17 2.96 -0.01 6.47
CA LYS A 17 3.68 0.76 5.43
C LYS A 17 4.98 1.37 5.95
N ARG A 18 5.00 1.81 7.21
CA ARG A 18 6.24 2.26 7.86
C ARG A 18 7.23 1.10 8.01
N GLU A 19 6.78 -0.07 8.46
CA GLU A 19 7.63 -1.26 8.61
C GLU A 19 8.19 -1.76 7.26
N GLY A 20 7.39 -1.70 6.19
CA GLY A 20 7.84 -1.99 4.83
C GLY A 20 8.93 -1.01 4.36
N ALA A 21 8.74 0.29 4.60
CA ALA A 21 9.75 1.32 4.28
C ALA A 21 11.06 1.11 5.07
N ASP A 22 10.96 0.81 6.37
CA ASP A 22 12.12 0.50 7.19
C ASP A 22 12.87 -0.75 6.71
N SER A 23 12.13 -1.76 6.25
CA SER A 23 12.70 -3.00 5.71
C SER A 23 13.43 -2.75 4.39
N LEU A 24 12.88 -1.91 3.50
CA LEU A 24 13.56 -1.48 2.27
C LEU A 24 14.86 -0.72 2.57
N LEU A 25 14.84 0.18 3.55
CA LEU A 25 16.05 0.92 3.98
C LEU A 25 17.13 -0.02 4.53
N LYS A 26 16.75 -1.04 5.31
CA LYS A 26 17.68 -2.06 5.82
C LYS A 26 18.29 -2.87 4.69
N MET A 27 17.46 -3.34 3.75
CA MET A 27 17.93 -4.07 2.57
C MET A 27 18.91 -3.21 1.77
N GLN A 28 18.58 -1.94 1.49
CA GLN A 28 19.46 -1.05 0.74
C GLN A 28 20.83 -0.91 1.41
N LYS A 29 20.89 -0.76 2.74
CA LYS A 29 22.14 -0.71 3.51
C LYS A 29 22.92 -2.04 3.44
N GLN A 30 22.23 -3.17 3.51
CA GLN A 30 22.86 -4.50 3.49
C GLN A 30 23.64 -4.76 2.19
N TYR A 31 23.13 -4.27 1.06
CA TYR A 31 23.78 -4.42 -0.25
C TYR A 31 24.70 -3.25 -0.61
N GLY A 32 25.08 -2.42 0.38
CA GLY A 32 26.02 -1.30 0.18
C GLY A 32 25.43 -0.07 -0.51
N GLY A 33 24.10 -0.03 -0.67
CA GLY A 33 23.38 1.13 -1.19
C GLY A 33 23.31 2.27 -0.18
N HIS A 34 23.09 3.48 -0.69
CA HIS A 34 22.98 4.70 0.12
C HIS A 34 21.56 5.24 0.05
N ALA A 35 20.88 5.29 1.20
CA ALA A 35 19.54 5.85 1.29
C ALA A 35 19.58 7.37 1.10
N LEU A 36 18.78 7.87 0.15
CA LEU A 36 18.54 9.29 -0.06
C LEU A 36 17.10 9.59 0.29
N PHE A 37 16.88 10.45 1.29
CA PHE A 37 15.55 10.84 1.73
C PHE A 37 15.06 12.06 0.94
N GLN A 38 13.77 12.04 0.61
CA GLN A 38 13.05 13.16 0.01
C GLN A 38 11.88 13.55 0.92
N ASP A 39 11.33 14.74 0.70
CA ASP A 39 10.19 15.22 1.46
C ASP A 39 8.96 14.34 1.24
N VAL A 40 8.40 13.82 2.33
CA VAL A 40 7.13 13.08 2.30
C VAL A 40 6.01 14.08 2.09
N GLN A 41 5.35 13.98 0.93
CA GLN A 41 4.23 14.85 0.61
C GLN A 41 3.06 14.62 1.56
N LYS A 42 2.40 15.71 1.96
CA LYS A 42 1.16 15.62 2.73
C LYS A 42 0.11 14.84 1.93
N PRO A 43 -0.86 14.19 2.60
CA PRO A 43 -1.99 13.57 1.92
C PRO A 43 -2.73 14.58 1.03
N SER A 44 -3.37 14.09 -0.03
CA SER A 44 -4.09 14.94 -1.00
C SER A 44 -5.27 15.71 -0.39
N GLN A 45 -5.80 15.25 0.74
CA GLN A 45 -6.98 15.81 1.40
C GLN A 45 -6.81 15.78 2.93
N ASN A 46 -7.38 16.78 3.60
CA ASN A 46 -7.41 16.86 5.06
C ASN A 46 -8.69 16.22 5.66
N GLU A 47 -9.75 16.11 4.84
CA GLU A 47 -11.03 15.50 5.19
C GLU A 47 -11.34 14.40 4.18
N TRP A 48 -11.73 13.21 4.67
CA TRP A 48 -11.85 12.00 3.85
C TRP A 48 -13.30 11.64 3.48
N GLY A 49 -14.25 12.56 3.68
CA GLY A 49 -15.65 12.38 3.30
C GLY A 49 -16.35 11.23 4.04
N LYS A 50 -17.20 10.52 3.33
CA LYS A 50 -17.90 9.33 3.85
C LYS A 50 -16.99 8.10 3.75
N THR A 51 -17.35 7.03 4.45
CA THR A 51 -16.66 5.73 4.41
C THR A 51 -16.33 5.25 2.99
N GLN A 52 -17.25 5.48 2.04
CA GLN A 52 -17.05 5.11 0.64
C GLN A 52 -15.88 5.90 0.01
N ASP A 53 -15.90 7.23 0.09
CA ASP A 53 -14.86 8.11 -0.46
C ASP A 53 -13.49 7.76 0.14
N THR A 54 -13.44 7.54 1.46
CA THR A 54 -12.21 7.12 2.15
C THR A 54 -11.70 5.78 1.62
N MET A 55 -12.58 4.80 1.40
CA MET A 55 -12.19 3.48 0.94
C MET A 55 -11.71 3.51 -0.52
N GLU A 56 -12.41 4.24 -1.40
CA GLU A 56 -12.01 4.42 -2.80
C GLU A 56 -10.63 5.07 -2.92
N ALA A 57 -10.35 6.11 -2.13
CA ALA A 57 -9.04 6.74 -2.07
C ALA A 57 -7.94 5.78 -1.59
N ALA A 58 -8.23 4.97 -0.56
CA ALA A 58 -7.27 4.00 -0.04
C ALA A 58 -6.97 2.87 -1.02
N ILE A 59 -7.98 2.38 -1.75
CA ILE A 59 -7.81 1.37 -2.81
C ILE A 59 -6.95 1.93 -3.94
N LEU A 60 -7.19 3.17 -4.36
CA LEU A 60 -6.37 3.82 -5.38
C LEU A 60 -4.91 3.93 -4.95
N MET A 61 -4.67 4.33 -3.70
CA MET A 61 -3.31 4.41 -3.14
C MET A 61 -2.61 3.06 -3.15
N VAL A 62 -3.30 1.99 -2.74
CA VAL A 62 -2.75 0.63 -2.75
C VAL A 62 -2.48 0.13 -4.18
N LYS A 63 -3.36 0.41 -5.14
CA LYS A 63 -3.11 0.07 -6.55
C LYS A 63 -1.85 0.76 -7.10
N ASN A 64 -1.67 2.03 -6.79
CA ASN A 64 -0.48 2.77 -7.20
C ASN A 64 0.80 2.22 -6.56
N LEU A 65 0.74 1.87 -5.26
CA LEU A 65 1.86 1.25 -4.56
C LEU A 65 2.20 -0.13 -5.16
N ASN A 66 1.19 -0.97 -5.42
CA ASN A 66 1.38 -2.27 -6.07
C ASN A 66 2.02 -2.13 -7.44
N GLN A 67 1.59 -1.16 -8.25
CA GLN A 67 2.21 -0.92 -9.55
C GLN A 67 3.68 -0.52 -9.40
N ALA A 68 4.02 0.37 -8.47
CA ALA A 68 5.40 0.74 -8.21
C ALA A 68 6.27 -0.44 -7.74
N LEU A 69 5.71 -1.35 -6.93
CA LEU A 69 6.40 -2.56 -6.50
C LEU A 69 6.61 -3.55 -7.66
N LEU A 70 5.62 -3.71 -8.54
CA LEU A 70 5.74 -4.52 -9.75
C LEU A 70 6.78 -3.97 -10.71
N ASP A 71 6.80 -2.65 -10.91
CA ASP A 71 7.80 -1.98 -11.75
C ASP A 71 9.22 -2.16 -11.18
N LEU A 72 9.36 -2.06 -9.85
CA LEU A 72 10.63 -2.31 -9.16
C LEU A 72 11.07 -3.78 -9.28
N HIS A 73 10.14 -4.73 -9.18
CA HIS A 73 10.41 -6.16 -9.37
C HIS A 73 10.84 -6.47 -10.81
N ALA A 74 10.17 -5.88 -11.79
CA ALA A 74 10.53 -6.01 -13.20
C ALA A 74 11.94 -5.46 -13.47
N LEU A 75 12.30 -4.33 -12.86
CA LEU A 75 13.65 -3.77 -12.92
C LEU A 75 14.68 -4.70 -12.26
N GLY A 76 14.37 -5.24 -11.07
CA GLY A 76 15.22 -6.21 -10.38
C GLY A 76 15.48 -7.45 -11.23
N SER A 77 14.43 -7.99 -11.85
CA SER A 77 14.50 -9.14 -12.74
C SER A 77 15.37 -8.88 -13.97
N ALA A 78 15.24 -7.70 -14.60
CA ALA A 78 16.05 -7.30 -15.75
C ALA A 78 17.54 -7.10 -15.41
N CYS A 79 17.85 -6.66 -14.19
CA CYS A 79 19.21 -6.43 -13.71
C CYS A 79 19.85 -7.65 -13.03
N ALA A 80 19.26 -8.85 -13.15
CA ALA A 80 19.68 -10.09 -12.48
C ALA A 80 19.72 -10.00 -10.93
N GLY A 81 18.92 -9.11 -10.34
CA GLY A 81 18.80 -8.92 -8.90
C GLY A 81 17.80 -9.87 -8.26
N SER A 82 18.09 -11.19 -8.24
CA SER A 82 17.18 -12.20 -7.65
C SER A 82 16.79 -11.88 -6.20
N HIS A 83 17.74 -11.38 -5.40
CA HIS A 83 17.52 -11.00 -4.01
C HIS A 83 16.50 -9.87 -3.81
N LEU A 84 16.41 -8.92 -4.76
CA LEU A 84 15.44 -7.82 -4.70
C LEU A 84 14.04 -8.36 -4.98
N CYS A 85 13.91 -9.23 -5.99
CA CYS A 85 12.65 -9.87 -6.33
C CYS A 85 12.12 -10.71 -5.16
N ASP A 86 12.97 -11.56 -4.58
CA ASP A 86 12.63 -12.40 -3.42
C ASP A 86 12.20 -11.56 -2.20
N PHE A 87 12.88 -10.43 -1.97
CA PHE A 87 12.54 -9.50 -0.90
C PHE A 87 11.15 -8.89 -1.09
N LEU A 88 10.83 -8.41 -2.30
CA LEU A 88 9.56 -7.77 -2.59
C LEU A 88 8.39 -8.75 -2.46
N GLU A 89 8.55 -9.99 -2.93
CA GLU A 89 7.52 -11.03 -2.85
C GLU A 89 7.23 -11.45 -1.41
N SER A 90 8.24 -11.46 -0.54
CA SER A 90 8.10 -11.90 0.86
C SER A 90 7.54 -10.83 1.81
N HIS A 91 7.64 -9.54 1.47
CA HIS A 91 7.35 -8.45 2.41
C HIS A 91 6.10 -7.60 2.10
N PHE A 92 5.51 -7.71 0.89
CA PHE A 92 4.42 -6.82 0.46
C PHE A 92 3.03 -7.42 0.09
N PRO A 93 2.69 -8.72 0.24
CA PRO A 93 1.44 -9.24 -0.34
C PRO A 93 0.13 -9.16 0.50
N ASP A 94 0.15 -9.11 1.84
CA ASP A 94 -1.02 -9.58 2.60
C ASP A 94 -2.16 -8.55 2.87
N LYS A 95 -1.88 -7.36 3.42
CA LYS A 95 -2.98 -6.43 3.79
C LYS A 95 -3.51 -5.62 2.60
N GLU A 96 -2.72 -5.44 1.55
CA GLU A 96 -3.13 -4.76 0.32
C GLU A 96 -4.18 -5.56 -0.45
N VAL A 97 -3.96 -6.88 -0.58
CA VAL A 97 -4.92 -7.79 -1.20
C VAL A 97 -6.24 -7.78 -0.42
N LYS A 98 -6.17 -7.75 0.92
CA LYS A 98 -7.36 -7.64 1.77
C LYS A 98 -8.12 -6.34 1.54
N LEU A 99 -7.42 -5.20 1.43
CA LEU A 99 -8.06 -3.91 1.16
C LEU A 99 -8.76 -3.88 -0.20
N ILE A 100 -8.10 -4.40 -1.25
CA ILE A 100 -8.68 -4.47 -2.60
C ILE A 100 -9.95 -5.33 -2.58
N LYS A 101 -9.91 -6.51 -1.95
CA LYS A 101 -11.09 -7.39 -1.82
C LYS A 101 -12.24 -6.72 -1.07
N MET A 102 -11.94 -5.99 0.02
CA MET A 102 -12.97 -5.22 0.76
C MET A 102 -13.57 -4.12 -0.12
N GLY A 103 -12.76 -3.49 -0.96
CA GLY A 103 -13.20 -2.53 -1.96
C GLY A 103 -14.16 -3.10 -3.00
N ASP A 104 -13.88 -4.29 -3.52
CA ASP A 104 -14.75 -4.98 -4.48
C ASP A 104 -16.11 -5.32 -3.85
N HIS A 105 -16.11 -5.78 -2.60
CA HIS A 105 -17.35 -6.05 -1.86
C HIS A 105 -18.18 -4.78 -1.60
N LEU A 106 -17.52 -3.68 -1.21
CA LEU A 106 -18.19 -2.41 -0.99
C LEU A 106 -18.77 -1.87 -2.30
N THR A 107 -18.00 -1.82 -3.37
CA THR A 107 -18.46 -1.38 -4.70
C THR A 107 -19.71 -2.16 -5.14
N ASN A 108 -19.73 -3.47 -4.91
CA ASN A 108 -20.89 -4.31 -5.21
C ASN A 108 -22.12 -3.97 -4.35
N LEU A 109 -21.94 -3.77 -3.04
CA LEU A 109 -23.02 -3.38 -2.12
C LEU A 109 -23.63 -2.02 -2.50
N TRP A 110 -22.78 -1.03 -2.79
CA TRP A 110 -23.23 0.32 -3.16
C TRP A 110 -23.93 0.35 -4.52
N ARG A 111 -23.47 -0.46 -5.48
CA ARG A 111 -24.15 -0.65 -6.78
C ARG A 111 -25.55 -1.26 -6.62
N LEU A 112 -25.71 -2.23 -5.72
CA LEU A 112 -27.00 -2.85 -5.44
C LEU A 112 -27.95 -1.94 -4.66
N ALA A 113 -27.43 -1.03 -3.83
CA ALA A 113 -28.23 -0.09 -3.04
C ALA A 113 -28.78 1.11 -3.85
N HIS A 114 -28.32 1.30 -5.09
CA HIS A 114 -28.79 2.33 -6.03
C HIS A 114 -29.64 1.75 -7.17
N LEU A 115 -30.07 0.49 -7.07
CA LEU A 115 -31.11 -0.15 -7.88
C LEU A 115 -32.42 -0.20 -7.08
#